data_AF-A0A0S4UD86-F1
#
_entry.id   AF-A0A0S4UD86-F1
#
_cell.length_a   1.000
_cell.length_b   1.000
_cell.length_c   1.000
_cell.angle_alpha   90.00
_cell.angle_beta   90.00
_cell.angle_gamma   90.00
#
_symmetry.space_group_name_H-M   'P 1'
#
loop_
_entity.id
_entity.type
_entity.pdbx_description
1 polymer ?
#
loop_
_entity_poly.entity_id
_entity_poly.type
_entity_poly.pdbx_seq_one_letter_code
_entity_poly.pdbx_strand_id
1 'polypeptide(L)'
;MLHLTPLHSITFGERDSAAPRARTQAIRDVFAAARFDSVLADNVMQDMWEKFVFITSLASMTCLMRASVGEIVATDEGRALNEAMYGMCAAVSAAAGYPIRAQAHTRGLAFLTQAGSPMTASMLRDLESGGRVEADHIVGDMLRRARAAGVDVWLLRVAHAHLQAYQQRLGRVSRQ
;
A
#
# COMPACT_ATOMS: atom_id res chain seq x y z
N MET A 1 1.67 1.43 -26.25
CA MET A 1 1.61 1.31 -24.79
C MET A 1 0.39 2.07 -24.32
N LEU A 2 -0.56 1.39 -23.68
CA LEU A 2 -1.77 2.04 -23.17
C LEU A 2 -1.41 2.75 -21.86
N HIS A 3 -1.71 4.04 -21.78
CA HIS A 3 -1.17 4.99 -20.80
C HIS A 3 -2.26 5.31 -19.78
N LEU A 4 -2.06 4.97 -18.50
CA LEU A 4 -3.14 4.99 -17.50
C LEU A 4 -3.04 6.10 -16.42
N THR A 5 -1.99 6.93 -16.38
CA THR A 5 -1.96 8.13 -15.52
C THR A 5 -0.81 9.09 -15.89
N PRO A 6 -0.90 10.41 -15.58
CA PRO A 6 0.16 11.41 -15.85
C PRO A 6 1.43 11.27 -14.99
N LEU A 7 1.44 10.39 -13.98
CA LEU A 7 2.54 10.25 -13.02
C LEU A 7 3.55 9.19 -13.48
N HIS A 8 4.52 9.60 -14.28
CA HIS A 8 5.72 8.81 -14.57
C HIS A 8 6.87 9.30 -13.69
N SER A 9 6.83 8.92 -12.41
CA SER A 9 7.89 9.28 -11.46
C SER A 9 8.54 8.06 -10.82
N ILE A 10 9.86 8.08 -10.70
CA ILE A 10 10.63 7.14 -9.88
C ILE A 10 11.25 7.87 -8.69
N THR A 11 11.00 7.37 -7.49
CA THR A 11 11.70 7.81 -6.27
C THR A 11 12.69 6.73 -5.87
N PHE A 12 13.95 7.12 -5.65
CA PHE A 12 15.03 6.20 -5.32
C PHE A 12 16.03 6.87 -4.38
N GLY A 13 16.83 6.08 -3.66
CA GLY A 13 17.82 6.59 -2.72
C GLY A 13 18.53 5.46 -1.99
N GLU A 14 19.45 5.81 -1.09
CA GLU A 14 20.14 4.82 -0.28
C GLU A 14 19.23 4.32 0.85
N ARG A 15 19.17 3.00 1.05
CA ARG A 15 18.38 2.40 2.12
C ARG A 15 18.96 2.66 3.51
N ASP A 16 20.29 2.73 3.57
CA ASP A 16 21.03 3.12 4.75
C ASP A 16 21.41 4.60 4.61
N SER A 17 20.96 5.43 5.53
CA SER A 17 21.24 6.88 5.51
C SER A 17 22.72 7.20 5.74
N ALA A 18 23.50 6.26 6.28
CA ALA A 18 24.94 6.40 6.45
C ALA A 18 25.73 5.98 5.19
N ALA A 19 25.10 5.37 4.19
CA ALA A 19 25.79 4.91 3.00
C ALA A 19 26.29 6.06 2.12
N PRO A 20 27.46 5.93 1.47
CA PRO A 20 27.95 6.91 0.51
C PRO A 20 26.98 7.08 -0.67
N ARG A 21 26.53 8.31 -0.95
CA ARG A 21 25.53 8.62 -1.99
C ARG A 21 26.07 8.59 -3.43
N ALA A 22 27.34 8.22 -3.65
CA ALA A 22 27.95 8.28 -4.98
C ALA A 22 27.21 7.42 -6.02
N ARG A 23 26.71 6.24 -5.63
CA ARG A 23 25.97 5.35 -6.52
C ARG A 23 24.61 5.93 -6.92
N THR A 24 23.86 6.43 -5.95
CA THR A 24 22.55 7.05 -6.19
C THR A 24 22.67 8.40 -6.91
N GLN A 25 23.74 9.16 -6.69
CA GLN A 25 24.03 10.35 -7.50
C GLN A 25 24.31 9.98 -8.97
N ALA A 26 25.12 8.95 -9.22
CA ALA A 26 25.35 8.48 -10.59
C ALA A 26 24.05 8.03 -11.28
N ILE A 27 23.15 7.35 -10.57
CA ILE A 27 21.82 6.97 -11.09
C ILE A 27 20.99 8.22 -11.41
N ARG A 28 20.98 9.24 -10.53
CA ARG A 28 20.30 10.51 -10.77
C ARG A 28 20.79 11.16 -12.06
N ASP A 29 22.10 11.18 -12.29
CA ASP A 29 22.68 11.82 -13.46
C ASP A 29 22.31 11.07 -14.75
N VAL A 30 22.18 9.74 -14.71
CA VAL A 30 21.63 8.94 -15.82
C VAL A 30 20.14 9.25 -16.05
N PHE A 31 19.34 9.34 -14.98
CA PHE A 31 17.92 9.64 -15.09
C PHE A 31 17.62 11.08 -15.52
N ALA A 32 18.53 12.03 -15.31
CA ALA A 32 18.36 13.41 -15.77
C ALA A 32 18.23 13.53 -17.31
N ALA A 33 18.75 12.56 -18.06
CA ALA A 33 18.60 12.48 -19.52
C ALA A 33 17.32 11.74 -19.96
N ALA A 34 16.55 11.16 -19.03
CA ALA A 34 15.37 10.37 -19.33
C ALA A 34 14.10 11.23 -19.44
N ARG A 35 13.08 10.70 -20.16
CA ARG A 35 11.78 11.37 -20.36
C ARG A 35 10.75 10.97 -19.31
N PHE A 36 11.16 10.92 -18.05
CA PHE A 36 10.30 10.69 -16.89
C PHE A 36 10.82 11.46 -15.67
N ASP A 37 9.96 11.73 -14.70
CA ASP A 37 10.35 12.44 -13.49
C ASP A 37 11.13 11.51 -12.56
N SER A 38 12.25 11.97 -12.00
CA SER A 38 12.99 11.18 -11.02
C SER A 38 13.33 12.01 -9.80
N VAL A 39 13.23 11.39 -8.63
CA VAL A 39 13.50 12.00 -7.33
C VAL A 39 14.54 11.16 -6.62
N LEU A 40 15.72 11.72 -6.42
CA LEU A 40 16.68 11.18 -5.46
C LEU A 40 16.23 11.57 -4.05
N ALA A 41 15.60 10.64 -3.34
CA ALA A 41 15.12 10.82 -1.99
C ALA A 41 16.28 10.97 -0.99
N ASP A 42 16.08 11.84 0.00
CA ASP A 42 16.97 11.97 1.14
C ASP A 42 16.78 10.85 2.16
N ASN A 43 15.55 10.34 2.29
CA ASN A 43 15.24 9.16 3.10
C ASN A 43 14.27 8.25 2.33
N VAL A 44 14.81 7.44 1.43
CA VAL A 44 14.00 6.53 0.59
C VAL A 44 13.18 5.54 1.44
N MET A 45 13.67 5.17 2.62
CA MET A 45 12.96 4.25 3.52
C MET A 45 11.67 4.90 4.03
N GLN A 46 11.69 6.20 4.34
CA GLN A 46 10.49 6.96 4.69
C GLN A 46 9.48 6.96 3.54
N ASP A 47 9.92 7.26 2.31
CA ASP A 47 9.05 7.25 1.12
C ASP A 47 8.46 5.86 0.86
N MET A 48 9.26 4.80 1.05
CA MET A 48 8.82 3.41 0.92
C MET A 48 7.77 3.04 1.97
N TRP A 49 7.96 3.43 3.23
CA TRP A 49 6.99 3.18 4.30
C TRP A 49 5.67 3.89 4.07
N GLU A 50 5.69 5.14 3.62
CA GLU A 50 4.48 5.89 3.29
C GLU A 50 3.70 5.25 2.15
N LYS A 51 4.41 4.82 1.10
CA LYS A 51 3.81 4.05 0.03
C LYS A 51 3.26 2.71 0.53
N PHE A 52 4.00 2.01 1.40
CA PHE A 52 3.61 0.72 1.94
C PHE A 52 2.34 0.80 2.80
N VAL A 53 2.23 1.82 3.65
CA VAL A 53 1.01 2.10 4.44
C VAL A 53 -0.17 2.37 3.52
N PHE A 54 -0.01 3.22 2.50
CA PHE A 54 -1.08 3.53 1.56
C PHE A 54 -1.56 2.29 0.79
N ILE A 55 -0.65 1.56 0.14
CA ILE A 55 -1.03 0.40 -0.68
C ILE A 55 -1.60 -0.74 0.17
N THR A 56 -1.09 -0.94 1.39
CA THR A 56 -1.62 -1.97 2.29
C THR A 56 -3.03 -1.62 2.73
N SER A 57 -3.29 -0.35 3.05
CA SER A 57 -4.63 0.11 3.46
C SER A 57 -5.63 -0.04 2.32
N LEU A 58 -5.26 0.44 1.12
CA LEU A 58 -6.06 0.31 -0.10
C LEU A 58 -6.37 -1.16 -0.39
N ALA A 59 -5.33 -1.99 -0.48
CA ALA A 59 -5.46 -3.39 -0.82
C ALA A 59 -6.29 -4.17 0.21
N SER A 60 -6.10 -3.89 1.50
CA SER A 60 -6.86 -4.53 2.57
C SER A 60 -8.34 -4.20 2.48
N MET A 61 -8.70 -2.93 2.33
CA MET A 61 -10.09 -2.50 2.31
C MET A 61 -10.80 -2.89 1.03
N THR A 62 -10.20 -2.65 -0.14
CA THR A 62 -10.84 -2.99 -1.42
C THR A 62 -11.00 -4.50 -1.57
N CYS A 63 -10.03 -5.29 -1.13
CA CYS A 63 -10.17 -6.75 -1.14
C CYS A 63 -11.07 -7.28 -0.02
N LEU A 64 -11.18 -6.65 1.14
CA LEU A 64 -12.13 -7.09 2.16
C LEU A 64 -13.57 -6.87 1.68
N MET A 65 -13.85 -5.70 1.10
CA MET A 65 -15.19 -5.28 0.71
C MET A 65 -15.60 -5.71 -0.71
N ARG A 66 -14.65 -6.16 -1.55
CA ARG A 66 -14.88 -6.43 -2.99
C ARG A 66 -15.45 -5.22 -3.72
N ALA A 67 -14.89 -4.06 -3.42
CA ALA A 67 -15.43 -2.77 -3.85
C ALA A 67 -14.31 -1.73 -4.02
N SER A 68 -14.56 -0.74 -4.87
CA SER A 68 -13.75 0.47 -5.01
C SER A 68 -13.83 1.36 -3.78
N VAL A 69 -12.87 2.28 -3.64
CA VAL A 69 -12.87 3.25 -2.54
C VAL A 69 -14.19 4.02 -2.47
N GLY A 70 -14.73 4.47 -3.60
CA GLY A 70 -15.98 5.24 -3.66
C GLY A 70 -17.19 4.43 -3.19
N GLU A 71 -17.28 3.16 -3.60
CA GLU A 71 -18.36 2.25 -3.18
C GLU A 71 -18.28 1.95 -1.67
N ILE A 72 -17.07 1.76 -1.13
CA ILE A 72 -16.87 1.60 0.32
C ILE A 72 -17.33 2.86 1.06
N VAL A 73 -16.88 4.03 0.61
CA VAL A 73 -17.24 5.33 1.21
C VAL A 73 -18.75 5.62 1.16
N ALA A 74 -19.47 5.06 0.18
CA ALA A 74 -20.92 5.22 0.06
C ALA A 74 -21.73 4.37 1.08
N THR A 75 -21.09 3.47 1.82
CA THR A 75 -21.72 2.74 2.93
C THR A 75 -21.72 3.58 4.22
N ASP A 76 -22.61 3.25 5.17
CA ASP A 76 -22.76 3.99 6.43
C ASP A 76 -21.45 4.08 7.23
N GLU A 77 -20.61 3.04 7.20
CA GLU A 77 -19.39 2.91 8.02
C GLU A 77 -18.07 2.94 7.21
N GLY A 78 -18.14 2.86 5.88
CA GLY A 78 -16.96 2.54 5.08
C GLY A 78 -15.89 3.64 5.08
N ARG A 79 -16.27 4.92 5.19
CA ARG A 79 -15.31 6.02 5.42
C ARG A 79 -14.52 5.79 6.71
N ALA A 80 -15.21 5.56 7.82
CA ALA A 80 -14.59 5.37 9.12
C ALA A 80 -13.69 4.12 9.14
N LEU A 81 -14.10 3.04 8.46
CA LEU A 81 -13.29 1.84 8.32
C LEU A 81 -12.03 2.05 7.47
N ASN A 82 -12.11 2.83 6.38
CA ASN A 82 -10.93 3.20 5.59
C ASN A 82 -9.93 4.04 6.42
N GLU A 83 -10.44 5.01 7.18
CA GLU A 83 -9.64 5.83 8.10
C GLU A 83 -8.98 4.97 9.20
N ALA A 84 -9.73 4.03 9.79
CA ALA A 84 -9.23 3.12 10.82
C ALA A 84 -8.14 2.17 10.28
N MET A 85 -8.33 1.58 9.09
CA MET A 85 -7.31 0.75 8.43
C MET A 85 -6.03 1.55 8.20
N TYR A 86 -6.15 2.77 7.67
CA TYR A 86 -5.01 3.64 7.40
C TYR A 86 -4.27 4.02 8.69
N GLY A 87 -5.02 4.39 9.73
CA GLY A 87 -4.47 4.71 11.06
C GLY A 87 -3.71 3.53 11.67
N MET A 88 -4.24 2.31 11.58
CA MET A 88 -3.55 1.10 12.04
C MET A 88 -2.23 0.88 11.29
N CYS A 89 -2.24 0.96 9.96
CA CYS A 89 -1.03 0.80 9.16
C CYS A 89 0.00 1.91 9.46
N ALA A 90 -0.45 3.15 9.65
CA ALA A 90 0.40 4.27 10.04
C ALA A 90 1.02 4.08 11.43
N ALA A 91 0.28 3.53 12.40
CA ALA A 91 0.81 3.19 13.72
C ALA A 91 1.92 2.14 13.66
N VAL A 92 1.78 1.13 12.80
CA VAL A 92 2.85 0.14 12.54
C VAL A 92 4.09 0.80 11.94
N SER A 93 3.90 1.72 10.98
CA SER A 93 5.00 2.49 10.38
C SER A 93 5.73 3.35 11.42
N ALA A 94 4.99 4.03 12.29
CA ALA A 94 5.56 4.82 13.38
C ALA A 94 6.36 3.95 14.36
N ALA A 95 5.82 2.78 14.75
CA ALA A 95 6.53 1.83 15.61
C ALA A 95 7.79 1.25 14.96
N ALA A 96 7.86 1.22 13.62
CA ALA A 96 9.05 0.84 12.86
C ALA A 96 10.08 1.98 12.69
N GLY A 97 9.84 3.15 13.28
CA GLY A 97 10.73 4.32 13.20
C GLY A 97 10.48 5.26 12.02
N TYR A 98 9.37 5.07 11.30
CA TYR A 98 9.01 5.85 10.11
C TYR A 98 7.59 6.44 10.25
N PRO A 99 7.38 7.42 11.14
CA PRO A 99 6.08 8.08 11.28
C PRO A 99 5.69 8.78 9.96
N ILE A 100 4.45 8.62 9.53
CA ILE A 100 3.97 9.17 8.26
C ILE A 100 4.01 10.70 8.29
N ARG A 101 4.65 11.33 7.31
CA ARG A 101 4.71 12.80 7.20
C ARG A 101 3.31 13.37 7.01
N ALA A 102 3.03 14.53 7.61
CA ALA A 102 1.71 15.16 7.59
C ALA A 102 1.13 15.31 6.16
N GLN A 103 1.96 15.71 5.19
CA GLN A 103 1.53 15.84 3.80
C GLN A 103 1.13 14.49 3.17
N ALA A 104 1.90 13.42 3.44
CA ALA A 104 1.60 12.08 2.96
C ALA A 104 0.36 11.51 3.66
N HIS A 105 0.18 11.78 4.95
CA HIS A 105 -0.98 11.40 5.74
C HIS A 105 -2.27 12.02 5.17
N THR A 106 -2.29 13.35 5.01
CA THR A 106 -3.45 14.06 4.43
C THR A 106 -3.78 13.56 3.04
N ARG A 107 -2.77 13.35 2.20
CA ARG A 107 -2.95 12.84 0.83
C ARG A 107 -3.49 11.40 0.82
N GLY A 108 -2.94 10.53 1.66
CA GLY A 108 -3.37 9.14 1.78
C GLY A 108 -4.83 9.03 2.20
N LEU A 109 -5.23 9.76 3.24
CA LEU A 109 -6.63 9.81 3.68
C LEU A 109 -7.57 10.40 2.62
N ALA A 110 -7.14 11.47 1.93
CA ALA A 110 -7.94 12.05 0.86
C ALA A 110 -8.23 11.02 -0.23
N PHE A 111 -7.23 10.26 -0.67
CA PHE A 111 -7.43 9.19 -1.65
C PHE A 111 -8.30 8.04 -1.14
N LEU A 112 -8.06 7.57 0.09
CA LEU A 112 -8.77 6.43 0.69
C LEU A 112 -10.21 6.75 1.11
N THR A 113 -10.59 8.03 1.09
CA THR A 113 -11.94 8.47 1.49
C THR A 113 -12.64 9.33 0.43
N GLN A 114 -12.11 9.35 -0.79
CA GLN A 114 -12.73 10.11 -1.87
C GLN A 114 -14.05 9.45 -2.32
N ALA A 115 -15.16 10.17 -2.13
CA ALA A 115 -16.47 9.73 -2.60
C ALA A 115 -16.48 9.56 -4.13
N GLY A 116 -17.15 8.51 -4.62
CA GLY A 116 -17.23 8.18 -6.05
C GLY A 116 -15.90 7.77 -6.70
N SER A 117 -14.83 7.57 -5.93
CA SER A 117 -13.54 7.15 -6.46
C SER A 117 -13.60 5.73 -7.05
N PRO A 118 -13.22 5.51 -8.33
CA PRO A 118 -13.15 4.18 -8.93
C PRO A 118 -11.89 3.41 -8.49
N MET A 119 -11.11 3.96 -7.56
CA MET A 119 -9.81 3.41 -7.19
C MET A 119 -9.95 2.05 -6.51
N THR A 120 -9.18 1.08 -7.01
CA THR A 120 -9.03 -0.26 -6.46
C THR A 120 -7.55 -0.64 -6.41
N ALA A 121 -7.16 -1.55 -5.52
CA ALA A 121 -5.84 -2.16 -5.59
C ALA A 121 -5.75 -3.15 -6.77
N SER A 122 -4.55 -3.33 -7.34
CA SER A 122 -4.29 -4.40 -8.32
C SER A 122 -4.70 -5.77 -7.78
N MET A 123 -4.40 -6.02 -6.50
CA MET A 123 -4.76 -7.27 -5.82
C MET A 123 -6.27 -7.56 -5.82
N LEU A 124 -7.15 -6.53 -5.87
CA LEU A 124 -8.58 -6.78 -6.04
C LEU A 124 -8.90 -7.33 -7.43
N ARG A 125 -8.28 -6.79 -8.48
CA ARG A 125 -8.44 -7.29 -9.85
C ARG A 125 -7.97 -8.74 -10.00
N ASP A 126 -6.82 -9.06 -9.41
CA ASP A 126 -6.32 -10.43 -9.38
C ASP A 126 -7.31 -11.36 -8.66
N LEU A 127 -7.84 -10.89 -7.54
CA LEU A 127 -8.82 -11.64 -6.77
C LEU A 127 -10.10 -11.91 -7.58
N GLU A 128 -10.68 -10.87 -8.17
CA GLU A 128 -11.94 -10.94 -8.94
C GLU A 128 -11.81 -11.79 -10.19
N SER A 129 -10.62 -11.83 -10.81
CA SER A 129 -10.32 -12.73 -11.92
C SER A 129 -10.11 -14.20 -11.50
N GLY A 130 -10.22 -14.52 -10.20
CA GLY A 130 -9.96 -15.86 -9.69
C GLY A 130 -8.46 -16.20 -9.64
N GLY A 131 -7.59 -15.21 -9.69
CA GLY A 131 -6.15 -15.36 -9.68
C GLY A 131 -5.53 -15.51 -8.29
N ARG A 132 -4.24 -15.86 -8.25
CA ARG A 132 -3.46 -15.80 -7.01
C ARG A 132 -3.27 -14.33 -6.59
N VAL A 133 -3.28 -14.08 -5.29
CA VAL A 133 -3.11 -12.74 -4.72
C VAL A 133 -1.84 -12.65 -3.88
N GLU A 134 -1.21 -11.48 -3.84
CA GLU A 134 0.02 -11.20 -3.07
C GLU A 134 -0.26 -10.92 -1.57
N ALA A 135 -1.28 -11.56 -1.00
CA ALA A 135 -1.80 -11.23 0.33
C ALA A 135 -0.75 -11.33 1.44
N ASP A 136 0.14 -12.33 1.38
CA ASP A 136 1.15 -12.55 2.42
C ASP A 136 2.34 -11.58 2.34
N HIS A 137 2.58 -11.00 1.16
CA HIS A 137 3.66 -10.05 0.92
C HIS A 137 3.28 -8.61 1.26
N ILE A 138 2.00 -8.25 1.10
CA ILE A 138 1.51 -6.89 1.41
C ILE A 138 0.85 -6.88 2.78
N VAL A 139 -0.36 -7.44 2.87
CA VAL A 139 -1.19 -7.39 4.08
C VAL A 139 -0.59 -8.24 5.21
N GLY A 140 -0.10 -9.43 4.86
CA GLY A 140 0.55 -10.32 5.80
C GLY A 140 1.87 -9.76 6.34
N ASP A 141 2.62 -9.00 5.53
CA ASP A 141 3.88 -8.38 5.97
C ASP A 141 3.64 -7.26 6.98
N MET A 142 2.68 -6.38 6.68
CA MET A 142 2.25 -5.35 7.64
C MET A 142 1.75 -5.98 8.94
N LEU A 143 0.98 -7.06 8.87
CA LEU A 143 0.49 -7.75 10.06
C LEU A 143 1.62 -8.41 10.88
N ARG A 144 2.64 -8.99 10.24
CA ARG A 144 3.82 -9.52 10.95
C ARG A 144 4.58 -8.41 11.68
N ARG A 145 4.77 -7.26 11.03
CA ARG A 145 5.41 -6.09 11.64
C ARG A 145 4.60 -5.53 12.81
N ALA A 146 3.28 -5.45 12.67
CA ALA A 146 2.38 -5.04 13.74
C ALA A 146 2.52 -5.93 14.98
N ARG A 147 2.54 -7.25 14.78
CA ARG A 147 2.71 -8.23 15.87
C ARG A 147 4.07 -8.09 16.56
N ALA A 148 5.14 -7.93 15.78
CA ALA A 148 6.48 -7.73 16.33
C ALA A 148 6.59 -6.44 17.16
N ALA A 149 5.83 -5.41 16.79
CA ALA A 149 5.78 -4.11 17.48
C ALA A 149 4.72 -4.01 18.59
N GLY A 150 3.88 -5.05 18.79
CA GLY A 150 2.78 -5.01 19.77
C GLY A 150 1.66 -4.02 19.44
N VAL A 151 1.49 -3.65 18.17
CA VAL A 151 0.44 -2.70 17.73
C VAL A 151 -0.86 -3.47 17.47
N ASP A 152 -1.97 -3.03 18.08
CA ASP A 152 -3.28 -3.60 17.78
C ASP A 152 -3.77 -3.14 16.40
N VAL A 153 -4.06 -4.12 15.55
CA VAL A 153 -4.44 -3.95 14.14
C VAL A 153 -5.61 -4.85 13.79
N TRP A 154 -6.66 -4.81 14.61
CA TRP A 154 -7.80 -5.73 14.51
C TRP A 154 -8.40 -5.82 13.10
N LEU A 155 -8.55 -4.71 12.38
CA LEU A 155 -9.16 -4.71 11.05
C LEU A 155 -8.24 -5.33 10.00
N LEU A 156 -6.92 -5.09 10.12
CA LEU A 156 -5.91 -5.72 9.27
C LEU A 156 -5.90 -7.25 9.45
N ARG A 157 -6.13 -7.74 10.68
CA ARG A 157 -6.26 -9.19 10.95
C ARG A 157 -7.46 -9.79 10.18
N VAL A 158 -8.60 -9.09 10.18
CA VAL A 158 -9.79 -9.52 9.44
C VAL A 158 -9.53 -9.55 7.94
N ALA A 159 -8.92 -8.49 7.39
CA ALA A 159 -8.58 -8.42 5.97
C ALA A 159 -7.61 -9.53 5.54
N HIS A 160 -6.57 -9.82 6.33
CA HIS A 160 -5.62 -10.89 6.04
C HIS A 160 -6.30 -12.27 6.09
N ALA A 161 -7.11 -12.53 7.12
CA ALA A 161 -7.85 -13.79 7.24
C ALA A 161 -8.81 -14.02 6.06
N HIS A 162 -9.50 -12.96 5.61
CA HIS A 162 -10.36 -13.01 4.43
C HIS A 162 -9.59 -13.39 3.15
N LEU A 163 -8.41 -12.79 2.94
CA LEU A 163 -7.53 -13.12 1.82
C LEU A 163 -6.98 -14.55 1.88
N GLN A 164 -6.62 -15.03 3.08
CA GLN A 164 -6.20 -16.41 3.26
C GLN A 164 -7.34 -17.39 2.96
N ALA A 165 -8.56 -17.11 3.43
CA ALA A 165 -9.73 -17.93 3.13
C ALA A 165 -10.02 -18.00 1.61
N TYR A 166 -9.87 -16.86 0.90
CA TYR A 166 -9.93 -16.83 -0.56
C TYR A 166 -8.89 -17.74 -1.21
N GLN A 167 -7.62 -17.64 -0.81
CA GLN A 167 -6.55 -18.48 -1.36
C GLN A 167 -6.77 -19.98 -1.10
N GLN A 168 -7.28 -20.34 0.08
CA GLN A 168 -7.64 -21.73 0.39
C GLN A 168 -8.75 -22.25 -0.52
N ARG A 169 -9.75 -21.41 -0.84
CA ARG A 169 -10.80 -21.76 -1.79
C ARG A 169 -10.24 -21.98 -3.20
N LEU A 170 -9.38 -21.08 -3.66
CA LEU A 170 -8.76 -21.18 -4.98
C LEU A 170 -7.94 -22.47 -5.12
N GLY A 171 -7.13 -22.81 -4.11
CA GLY A 171 -6.31 -24.02 -4.11
C GLY A 171 -7.11 -25.34 -4.13
N ARG A 172 -8.40 -25.33 -3.77
CA ARG A 172 -9.30 -26.48 -3.93
C ARG A 172 -9.78 -26.63 -5.37
N VAL A 173 -10.11 -25.52 -6.03
CA VAL A 173 -10.60 -25.50 -7.42
C VAL A 173 -9.49 -25.94 -8.39
N SER A 174 -8.25 -25.51 -8.16
CA SER A 174 -7.11 -25.91 -9.02
C SER A 174 -6.65 -27.37 -8.87
N ARG A 175 -7.23 -28.13 -7.91
CA ARG A 175 -6.92 -29.56 -7.68
C ARG A 175 -7.99 -30.50 -8.24
N GLN A 176 -9.07 -29.97 -8.79
CA GLN A 176 -10.12 -30.70 -9.50
C GLN A 176 -9.90 -30.59 -11.00
#